data_AF-Q5V384-F1
#
_entry.id   AF-Q5V384-F1
#
_cell.length_a   1.000
_cell.length_b   1.000
_cell.length_c   1.000
_cell.angle_alpha   90.00
_cell.angle_beta   90.00
_cell.angle_gamma   90.00
#
_symmetry.space_group_name_H-M   'P 1'
#
loop_
_entity.id
_entity.type
_entity.pdbx_description
1 polymer ?
#
loop_
_entity_poly.entity_id
_entity_poly.type
_entity_poly.pdbx_seq_one_letter_code
_entity_poly.pdbx_strand_id
1 'polypeptide(L)'
;MEVDILDFVEECRHLAKQALGKHAGEPASGGFARWKHVVIHCFRREESHSFRETENRLEYMTALLEVLDLEEENIPDFTTLNKSFDRFKMWVWRALLRASAQQHPQSGHIALDSTFFDRGHASAYYRTV
;
A
#
# COMPACT_ATOMS: atom_id res chain seq x y z
N MET A 1 -17.69 6.04 8.27
CA MET A 1 -16.95 7.30 8.07
C MET A 1 -16.76 7.39 6.58
N GLU A 2 -17.40 8.36 5.94
CA GLU A 2 -17.15 8.63 4.51
C GLU A 2 -15.77 9.28 4.48
N VAL A 3 -14.79 8.58 3.90
CA VAL A 3 -13.43 9.10 3.74
C VAL A 3 -13.37 9.64 2.32
N ASP A 4 -13.03 10.91 2.16
CA ASP A 4 -12.78 11.47 0.84
C ASP A 4 -11.57 10.76 0.22
N ILE A 5 -11.70 10.31 -1.02
CA ILE A 5 -10.67 9.52 -1.68
C ILE A 5 -9.36 10.29 -1.85
N LEU A 6 -9.43 11.62 -2.02
CA LEU A 6 -8.24 12.46 -2.11
C LEU A 6 -7.56 12.56 -0.74
N ASP A 7 -8.32 12.79 0.34
CA ASP A 7 -7.80 12.77 1.71
C ASP A 7 -7.11 11.42 2.03
N PHE A 8 -7.73 10.30 1.61
CA PHE A 8 -7.14 8.97 1.77
C PHE A 8 -5.82 8.81 1.03
N VAL A 9 -5.75 9.26 -0.23
CA VAL A 9 -4.55 9.15 -1.07
C VAL A 9 -3.45 10.05 -0.53
N GLU A 10 -3.79 11.26 -0.08
CA GLU A 10 -2.85 12.18 0.58
C GLU A 10 -2.27 11.54 1.85
N GLU A 11 -3.09 10.97 2.71
CA GLU A 11 -2.62 10.29 3.92
C GLU A 11 -1.74 9.08 3.58
N CYS A 12 -2.18 8.25 2.62
CA CYS A 12 -1.39 7.14 2.11
C CYS A 12 -0.03 7.57 1.56
N ARG A 13 0.06 8.75 0.93
CA ARG A 13 1.33 9.31 0.44
C ARG A 13 2.29 9.62 1.59
N HIS A 14 1.81 10.23 2.67
CA HIS A 14 2.62 10.51 3.85
C HIS A 14 3.14 9.20 4.47
N LEU A 15 2.23 8.25 4.68
CA LEU A 15 2.52 6.94 5.23
C LEU A 15 3.49 6.12 4.37
N ALA A 16 3.31 6.10 3.05
CA ALA A 16 4.18 5.38 2.14
C ALA A 16 5.61 5.93 2.15
N LYS A 17 5.76 7.26 2.16
CA LYS A 17 7.08 7.91 2.27
C LYS A 17 7.75 7.59 3.61
N GLN A 18 7.00 7.65 4.71
CA GLN A 18 7.49 7.26 6.03
C GLN A 18 7.93 5.79 6.08
N ALA A 19 7.11 4.88 5.56
CA ALA A 19 7.36 3.45 5.57
C ALA A 19 8.57 3.03 4.71
N LEU A 20 8.78 3.70 3.57
CA LEU A 20 9.89 3.42 2.66
C LEU A 20 11.19 4.14 3.04
N GLY A 21 11.11 5.22 3.82
CA GLY A 21 12.25 6.03 4.25
C GLY A 21 13.09 6.49 3.06
N LYS A 22 14.42 6.27 3.15
CA LYS A 22 15.36 6.67 2.09
C LYS A 22 15.08 6.03 0.71
N HIS A 23 14.37 4.91 0.68
CA HIS A 23 14.04 4.21 -0.57
C HIS A 23 12.77 4.75 -1.22
N ALA A 24 12.06 5.71 -0.63
CA ALA A 24 10.78 6.20 -1.15
C ALA A 24 10.90 6.72 -2.59
N GLY A 25 11.92 7.53 -2.86
CA GLY A 25 12.18 8.15 -4.17
C GLY A 25 12.87 7.23 -5.17
N GLU A 26 13.43 6.10 -4.73
CA GLU A 26 14.12 5.18 -5.64
C GLU A 26 13.10 4.47 -6.54
N PRO A 27 13.33 4.40 -7.86
CA PRO A 27 12.46 3.62 -8.71
C PRO A 27 12.60 2.12 -8.40
N ALA A 28 11.46 1.43 -8.26
CA ALA A 28 11.47 -0.04 -8.14
C ALA A 28 11.72 -0.72 -9.49
N SER A 29 11.17 -0.14 -10.57
CA SER A 29 11.30 -0.53 -11.98
C SER A 29 10.25 0.26 -12.77
N GLY A 30 10.57 0.69 -14.00
CA GLY A 30 9.64 1.46 -14.85
C GLY A 30 9.64 2.97 -14.59
N GLY A 31 10.71 3.53 -14.02
CA GLY A 31 10.90 4.99 -13.89
C GLY A 31 10.16 5.67 -12.74
N PHE A 32 9.11 5.05 -12.18
CA PHE A 32 8.35 5.64 -11.08
C PHE A 32 8.96 5.38 -9.71
N ALA A 33 8.92 6.39 -8.84
CA ALA A 33 9.28 6.28 -7.44
C ALA A 33 8.42 5.23 -6.72
N ARG A 34 9.03 4.46 -5.81
CA ARG A 34 8.35 3.39 -5.06
C ARG A 34 7.10 3.87 -4.33
N TRP A 35 7.15 5.05 -3.72
CA TRP A 35 6.00 5.57 -2.98
C TRP A 35 4.77 5.75 -3.86
N LYS A 36 4.93 6.16 -5.13
CA LYS A 36 3.81 6.35 -6.07
C LYS A 36 3.07 5.03 -6.31
N HIS A 37 3.80 3.94 -6.59
CA HIS A 37 3.18 2.63 -6.77
C HIS A 37 2.50 2.12 -5.49
N VAL A 38 3.09 2.33 -4.31
CA VAL A 38 2.46 1.94 -3.04
C VAL A 38 1.13 2.67 -2.85
N VAL A 39 1.08 3.98 -3.09
CA VAL A 39 -0.15 4.77 -2.96
C VAL A 39 -1.20 4.33 -3.98
N ILE A 40 -0.83 4.12 -5.25
CA ILE A 40 -1.74 3.63 -6.29
C ILE A 40 -2.33 2.26 -5.90
N HIS A 41 -1.54 1.39 -5.28
CA HIS A 41 -2.03 0.10 -4.78
C HIS A 41 -2.98 0.25 -3.59
N CYS A 42 -2.79 1.26 -2.73
CA CYS A 42 -3.73 1.57 -1.65
C CYS A 42 -5.05 2.09 -2.23
N PHE A 43 -4.99 3.07 -3.15
CA PHE A 43 -6.14 3.58 -3.89
C PHE A 43 -6.96 2.46 -4.56
N ARG A 44 -6.27 1.56 -5.29
CA ARG A 44 -6.92 0.39 -5.91
C ARG A 44 -7.63 -0.49 -4.88
N ARG A 45 -7.04 -0.68 -3.70
CA ARG A 45 -7.57 -1.56 -2.65
C ARG A 45 -8.74 -0.93 -1.91
N GLU A 46 -8.68 0.38 -1.66
CA GLU A 46 -9.74 1.14 -1.00
C GLU A 46 -11.04 1.06 -1.82
N GLU A 47 -10.93 1.35 -3.11
CA GLU A 47 -12.10 1.36 -3.99
C GLU A 47 -12.39 -0.02 -4.66
N SER A 48 -11.60 -1.05 -4.33
CA SER A 48 -11.77 -2.42 -4.84
C SER A 48 -11.76 -2.57 -6.38
N HIS A 49 -10.92 -1.79 -7.07
CA HIS A 49 -10.81 -1.81 -8.53
C HIS A 49 -9.82 -2.85 -9.09
N SER A 50 -10.01 -3.20 -10.36
CA SER A 50 -9.00 -3.96 -11.12
C SER A 50 -7.80 -3.09 -11.49
N PHE A 51 -6.68 -3.68 -11.92
CA PHE A 51 -5.51 -2.93 -12.40
C PHE A 51 -5.83 -2.06 -13.62
N ARG A 52 -6.62 -2.57 -14.58
CA ARG A 52 -7.02 -1.83 -15.78
C ARG A 52 -7.96 -0.67 -15.44
N GLU A 53 -8.86 -0.88 -14.48
CA GLU A 53 -9.71 0.18 -14.00
C GLU A 53 -8.94 1.24 -13.20
N THR A 54 -7.89 0.84 -12.47
CA THR A 54 -7.00 1.78 -11.78
C THR A 54 -6.30 2.72 -12.77
N GLU A 55 -5.78 2.18 -13.88
CA GLU A 55 -5.18 2.96 -14.96
C GLU A 55 -6.20 3.94 -15.56
N ASN A 56 -7.37 3.46 -16.00
CA ASN A 56 -8.41 4.32 -16.56
C ASN A 56 -8.82 5.45 -15.60
N ARG A 57 -8.90 5.16 -14.29
CA ARG A 57 -9.25 6.19 -13.29
C ARG A 57 -8.16 7.24 -13.13
N LEU A 58 -6.89 6.83 -13.14
CA LEU A 58 -5.78 7.77 -13.14
C LEU A 58 -5.80 8.69 -14.37
N GLU A 59 -6.20 8.17 -15.54
CA GLU A 59 -6.32 8.96 -16.78
C GLU A 59 -7.38 10.06 -16.70
N TYR A 60 -8.49 9.82 -16.00
CA TYR A 60 -9.59 10.79 -15.92
C TYR A 60 -9.58 11.67 -14.66
N MET A 61 -8.78 11.34 -13.64
CA MET A 61 -8.80 12.01 -12.34
C MET A 61 -7.56 12.90 -12.14
N THR A 62 -7.59 14.12 -12.68
CA THR A 62 -6.47 15.08 -12.57
C THR A 62 -6.06 15.36 -11.13
N ALA A 63 -7.02 15.51 -10.21
CA ALA A 63 -6.73 15.72 -8.78
C ALA A 63 -5.91 14.55 -8.17
N LEU A 64 -6.14 13.32 -8.63
CA LEU A 64 -5.37 12.16 -8.17
C LEU A 64 -3.93 12.19 -8.70
N LEU A 65 -3.74 12.64 -9.95
CA LEU A 65 -2.42 12.83 -10.54
C LEU A 65 -1.62 13.90 -9.80
N GLU A 66 -2.25 15.02 -9.42
CA GLU A 66 -1.63 16.08 -8.64
C GLU A 66 -1.11 15.57 -7.29
N VAL A 67 -1.92 14.81 -6.54
CA VAL A 67 -1.49 14.21 -5.26
C VAL A 67 -0.32 13.23 -5.46
N LEU A 68 -0.36 12.44 -6.54
CA LEU A 68 0.67 11.48 -6.91
C LEU A 68 1.89 12.11 -7.57
N ASP A 69 1.89 13.42 -7.82
CA ASP A 69 2.95 14.13 -8.53
C ASP A 69 3.21 13.50 -9.92
N LEU A 70 2.16 13.06 -10.61
CA LEU A 70 2.22 12.44 -11.93
C LEU A 70 1.80 13.42 -13.02
N GLU A 71 2.46 13.35 -14.17
CA GLU A 71 2.04 14.03 -15.39
C GLU A 71 1.02 13.16 -16.13
N GLU A 72 0.07 13.76 -16.85
CA GLU A 72 -0.96 13.03 -17.63
C GLU A 72 -0.34 12.07 -18.66
N GLU A 73 0.82 12.43 -19.24
CA GLU A 73 1.57 11.61 -20.18
C GLU A 73 2.35 10.47 -19.52
N ASN A 74 2.45 10.46 -18.18
CA ASN A 74 3.30 9.57 -17.41
C ASN A 74 2.49 8.72 -16.42
N ILE A 75 1.38 8.16 -16.90
CA ILE A 75 0.54 7.25 -16.11
C ILE A 75 1.05 5.82 -16.26
N PRO A 76 1.24 5.07 -15.16
CA PRO A 76 1.67 3.67 -15.24
C PRO A 76 0.57 2.77 -15.80
N ASP A 77 0.84 2.13 -16.93
CA ASP A 77 -0.03 1.11 -17.55
C ASP A 77 -0.40 -0.01 -16.57
N PHE A 78 -1.57 -0.64 -16.75
CA PHE A 78 -2.06 -1.70 -15.87
C PHE A 78 -1.06 -2.86 -15.70
N THR A 79 -0.27 -3.19 -16.73
CA THR A 79 0.76 -4.24 -16.62
C THR A 79 1.93 -3.79 -15.76
N THR A 80 2.27 -2.50 -15.78
CA THR A 80 3.29 -1.89 -14.92
C THR A 80 2.83 -1.96 -13.46
N LEU A 81 1.56 -1.62 -13.20
CA LEU A 81 0.96 -1.72 -11.87
C LEU A 81 0.90 -3.18 -11.36
N ASN A 82 0.54 -4.13 -12.21
CA ASN A 82 0.53 -5.55 -11.82
C ASN A 82 1.95 -6.01 -11.43
N LYS A 83 2.93 -5.74 -12.29
CA LYS A 83 4.32 -6.12 -12.03
C LYS A 83 4.90 -5.39 -10.82
N SER A 84 4.52 -4.13 -10.57
CA SER A 84 4.99 -3.42 -9.37
C SER A 84 4.46 -4.03 -8.10
N PHE A 85 3.20 -4.48 -8.11
CA PHE A 85 2.59 -5.14 -6.95
C PHE A 85 3.35 -6.42 -6.58
N ASP A 86 3.68 -7.26 -7.57
CA ASP A 86 4.44 -8.50 -7.36
C ASP A 86 5.88 -8.26 -6.88
N ARG A 87 6.50 -7.14 -7.27
CA ARG A 87 7.85 -6.77 -6.84
C ARG A 87 7.92 -6.34 -5.37
N PHE A 88 6.84 -5.78 -4.82
CA PHE A 88 6.85 -5.31 -3.45
C PHE A 88 6.85 -6.48 -2.47
N LYS A 89 8.00 -6.68 -1.83
CA LYS A 89 8.13 -7.65 -0.75
C LYS A 89 7.17 -7.30 0.40
N MET A 90 6.67 -8.33 1.08
CA MET A 90 5.74 -8.22 2.21
C MET A 90 6.14 -7.20 3.31
N TRP A 91 7.44 -6.96 3.48
CA TRP A 91 7.92 -5.98 4.46
C TRP A 91 7.44 -4.54 4.17
N VAL A 92 7.23 -4.17 2.90
CA VAL A 92 6.73 -2.84 2.52
C VAL A 92 5.32 -2.64 3.06
N TRP A 93 4.44 -3.61 2.83
CA TRP A 93 3.06 -3.58 3.33
C TRP A 93 3.01 -3.60 4.87
N ARG A 94 3.88 -4.38 5.52
CA ARG A 94 3.98 -4.37 6.99
C ARG A 94 4.50 -3.05 7.53
N ALA A 95 5.45 -2.41 6.85
CA ALA A 95 5.95 -1.10 7.24
C ALA A 95 4.86 -0.04 7.11
N LEU A 96 4.07 -0.08 6.04
CA LEU A 96 2.91 0.80 5.84
C LEU A 96 1.86 0.59 6.94
N LEU A 97 1.48 -0.66 7.22
CA LEU A 97 0.53 -1.00 8.29
C LEU A 97 1.02 -0.57 9.68
N ARG A 98 2.32 -0.70 9.94
CA ARG A 98 2.90 -0.22 11.20
C ARG A 98 2.84 1.31 11.28
N ALA A 99 3.15 2.01 10.20
CA ALA A 99 3.11 3.46 10.14
C ALA A 99 1.67 3.98 10.35
N SER A 100 0.67 3.36 9.71
CA SER A 100 -0.74 3.74 9.90
C SER A 100 -1.22 3.47 11.32
N ALA A 101 -0.87 2.31 11.89
CA ALA A 101 -1.24 1.98 13.27
C ALA A 101 -0.64 2.94 14.31
N GLN A 102 0.51 3.56 14.02
CA GLN A 102 1.16 4.54 14.89
C GLN A 102 0.47 5.93 14.88
N GLN A 103 -0.41 6.21 13.91
CA GLN A 103 -1.14 7.48 13.85
C GLN A 103 -2.24 7.59 14.90
N HIS A 104 -2.70 6.45 15.41
CA HIS A 104 -3.74 6.42 16.42
C HIS A 104 -3.13 6.16 17.81
N PRO A 105 -3.67 6.78 18.87
CA PRO A 105 -3.32 6.44 20.23
C PRO A 105 -3.47 4.93 20.43
N GLN A 106 -2.41 4.26 20.88
CA GLN A 106 -2.49 2.84 21.20
C GLN A 106 -3.45 2.70 22.38
N SER A 107 -4.65 2.16 22.13
CA SER A 107 -5.73 2.04 23.11
C SER A 107 -5.42 1.04 24.25
N GLY A 108 -4.20 0.49 24.31
CA GLY A 108 -3.84 -0.63 25.17
C GLY A 108 -4.49 -1.97 24.77
N HIS A 109 -5.40 -1.95 23.80
CA HIS A 109 -6.10 -3.13 23.29
C HIS A 109 -5.54 -3.50 21.92
N ILE A 110 -4.95 -4.68 21.82
CA ILE A 110 -4.48 -5.22 20.54
C ILE A 110 -5.70 -5.81 19.82
N ALA A 111 -6.10 -5.21 18.70
CA ALA A 111 -7.01 -5.85 17.76
C ALA A 111 -6.20 -6.88 16.96
N LEU A 112 -6.26 -8.14 17.39
CA LEU A 112 -5.80 -9.28 16.61
C LEU A 112 -6.86 -9.57 15.54
N ASP A 113 -6.49 -9.45 14.27
CA ASP A 113 -7.32 -9.98 13.18
C ASP A 113 -7.48 -11.50 13.33
N SER A 114 -8.64 -12.00 12.91
CA SER A 114 -9.17 -13.36 13.07
C SER A 114 -8.30 -14.49 12.48
N THR A 115 -7.16 -14.17 11.85
CA THR A 115 -6.11 -15.16 11.54
C THR A 115 -5.11 -15.27 12.68
N PHE A 116 -5.60 -15.62 13.87
CA PHE A 116 -4.76 -15.97 15.02
C PHE A 116 -4.08 -17.33 14.77
N PHE A 117 -2.92 -17.31 14.11
CA PHE A 117 -1.92 -18.33 14.37
C PHE A 117 -1.12 -17.87 15.60
N ASP A 118 -1.47 -18.41 16.75
CA ASP A 118 -0.61 -18.34 17.91
C ASP A 118 0.71 -19.03 17.55
N ARG A 119 1.81 -18.26 17.47
CA ARG A 119 3.15 -18.87 17.45
C ARG A 119 3.61 -19.27 18.87
N GLY A 120 2.68 -19.42 19.81
CA GLY A 120 2.88 -19.90 21.18
C GLY A 120 2.69 -21.39 21.42
N HIS A 121 2.21 -22.18 20.46
CA HIS A 121 2.23 -23.65 20.58
C HIS A 121 2.51 -24.32 19.23
N ALA A 122 3.79 -24.62 18.98
CA ALA A 122 4.09 -25.80 18.18
C ALA A 122 3.47 -27.00 18.92
N SER A 123 2.40 -27.57 18.37
CA SER A 123 1.83 -28.79 18.91
C SER A 123 2.95 -29.84 18.93
N ALA A 124 3.20 -30.42 20.10
CA ALA A 124 4.13 -31.54 20.27
C ALA A 124 3.63 -32.83 19.57
N TYR A 125 2.62 -32.71 18.70
CA TYR A 125 1.93 -33.81 18.04
C TYR A 125 2.72 -34.43 16.88
N TYR A 126 3.82 -33.79 16.46
CA TYR A 126 4.80 -34.35 15.53
C TYR A 126 6.17 -34.56 16.16
N ARG A 127 6.26 -34.65 17.49
CA ARG A 127 7.47 -35.13 18.16
C ARG A 127 7.35 -36.64 18.35
N THR A 128 7.35 -37.36 17.24
CA THR A 128 7.51 -38.82 17.25
C THR A 128 8.99 -39.14 17.45
N VAL A 129 9.20 -40.15 18.28
CA VAL A 129 10.45 -40.77 18.75
C VAL A 129 11.48 -41.02 17.65
#